data_AF-A0A7K7KJF0-F1
#
_entry.id   AF-A0A7K7KJF0-F1
#
_cell.length_a   1.000
_cell.length_b   1.000
_cell.length_c   1.000
_cell.angle_alpha   90.00
_cell.angle_beta   90.00
_cell.angle_gamma   90.00
#
_symmetry.space_group_name_H-M   'P 1'
#
loop_
_entity.id
_entity.type
_entity.pdbx_description
1 polymer ?
#
loop_
_entity_poly.entity_id
_entity_poly.type
_entity_poly.pdbx_seq_one_letter_code
_entity_poly.pdbx_strand_id
1 'polypeptide(L)'
;YVRWFLVVTALKEALEKRGVLGQIRANIRAEVFHALDDQSEPRPPLSRENLLINELVREYLEYNKYKYTASVLTAEAGQPEVPLDRQFLVKELNIVEDANAKSVPLLYGIISHFLRGGKEESTQSILKGSLLSYPRQNLGKPPTEQNQKGR
;
A
#
# COMPACT_ATOMS: atom_id res chain seq x y z
N TYR A 1 0.62 4.66 -39.79
CA TYR A 1 -0.32 4.57 -38.65
C TYR A 1 -0.18 3.29 -37.84
N VAL A 2 -0.36 2.09 -38.39
CA VAL A 2 -0.32 0.81 -37.62
C VAL A 2 1.00 0.59 -36.86
N ARG A 3 2.15 0.81 -37.49
CA ARG A 3 3.47 0.67 -36.84
C ARG A 3 3.69 1.67 -35.71
N TRP A 4 3.19 2.90 -35.84
CA TRP A 4 3.27 3.92 -34.80
C TRP A 4 2.39 3.56 -33.60
N PHE A 5 1.17 3.07 -33.86
CA PHE A 5 0.25 2.58 -32.82
C PHE A 5 0.86 1.42 -32.03
N LEU A 6 1.45 0.43 -32.70
CA LEU A 6 2.11 -0.71 -32.04
C LEU A 6 3.29 -0.27 -31.16
N VAL A 7 4.09 0.69 -31.63
CA VAL A 7 5.22 1.23 -30.85
C VAL A 7 4.73 1.96 -29.59
N VAL A 8 3.68 2.77 -29.71
CA VAL A 8 3.07 3.47 -28.56
C VAL A 8 2.49 2.47 -27.56
N THR A 9 1.80 1.42 -28.02
CA THR A 9 1.24 0.39 -27.16
C THR A 9 2.34 -0.40 -26.43
N ALA A 10 3.37 -0.84 -27.14
CA ALA A 10 4.49 -1.57 -26.54
C ALA A 10 5.26 -0.71 -25.51
N LEU A 11 5.46 0.58 -25.81
CA LEU A 11 6.09 1.52 -24.88
C LEU A 11 5.24 1.73 -23.63
N LYS A 12 3.93 1.90 -23.79
CA LYS A 12 2.98 2.02 -22.68
C LYS A 12 3.06 0.79 -21.77
N GLU A 13 2.97 -0.41 -22.33
CA GLU A 13 3.07 -1.67 -21.57
C GLU A 13 4.40 -1.82 -20.84
N ALA A 14 5.51 -1.43 -21.48
CA ALA A 14 6.84 -1.46 -20.85
C ALA A 14 6.95 -0.47 -19.68
N LEU A 15 6.43 0.74 -19.84
CA LEU A 15 6.40 1.74 -18.76
C LEU A 15 5.45 1.34 -17.62
N GLU A 16 4.36 0.65 -17.94
CA GLU A 16 3.37 0.15 -16.97
C GLU A 16 3.94 -1.03 -16.17
N LYS A 17 4.63 -1.99 -16.81
CA LYS A 17 5.34 -3.10 -16.14
C LYS A 17 6.48 -2.64 -15.24
N ARG A 18 7.22 -1.61 -15.65
CA ARG A 18 8.26 -0.97 -14.83
C ARG A 18 7.66 -0.04 -13.76
N GLY A 19 6.35 0.22 -13.83
CA GLY A 19 5.60 1.13 -12.98
C GLY A 19 5.88 2.62 -13.18
N VAL A 20 6.84 2.98 -14.05
CA VAL A 20 7.15 4.37 -14.43
C VAL A 20 5.91 5.11 -14.92
N LEU A 21 5.00 4.45 -15.65
CA LEU A 21 3.74 5.06 -16.09
C LEU A 21 2.80 5.36 -14.91
N GLY A 22 2.86 4.56 -13.84
CA GLY A 22 2.18 4.83 -12.58
C GLY A 22 2.71 6.10 -11.92
N GLN A 23 4.04 6.25 -11.84
CA GLN A 23 4.67 7.46 -11.31
C GLN A 23 4.33 8.71 -12.12
N ILE A 24 4.41 8.63 -13.45
CA ILE A 24 4.10 9.77 -14.31
C ILE A 24 2.64 10.18 -14.14
N ARG A 25 1.69 9.24 -14.10
CA ARG A 25 0.28 9.53 -13.85
C ARG A 25 0.04 10.10 -12.45
N ALA A 26 0.75 9.63 -11.44
CA ALA A 26 0.70 10.16 -10.08
C ALA A 26 1.19 11.61 -10.03
N ASN A 27 2.34 11.90 -10.63
CA ASN A 27 2.89 13.25 -10.70
C ASN A 27 1.97 14.18 -11.48
N ILE A 28 1.41 13.74 -12.61
CA ILE A 28 0.42 14.53 -13.36
C ILE A 28 -0.81 14.80 -12.50
N ARG A 29 -1.31 13.81 -11.74
CA ARG A 29 -2.44 14.03 -10.84
C ARG A 29 -2.11 15.04 -9.75
N ALA A 30 -0.93 14.95 -9.13
CA ALA A 30 -0.48 15.91 -8.14
C ALA A 30 -0.36 17.32 -8.72
N GLU A 31 0.24 17.46 -9.91
CA GLU A 31 0.41 18.74 -10.58
C GLU A 31 -0.92 19.35 -11.05
N VAL A 32 -1.82 18.52 -11.59
CA VAL A 32 -3.18 18.94 -11.97
C VAL A 32 -3.97 19.36 -10.73
N PHE A 33 -3.87 18.62 -9.64
CA PHE A 33 -4.50 18.99 -8.37
C PHE A 33 -3.93 20.30 -7.84
N HIS A 34 -2.60 20.48 -7.91
CA HIS A 34 -1.95 21.74 -7.52
C HIS A 34 -2.38 22.92 -8.40
N ALA A 35 -2.49 22.72 -9.72
CA ALA A 35 -2.86 23.77 -10.67
C ALA A 35 -4.36 24.10 -10.64
N LEU A 36 -5.20 23.15 -10.24
CA LEU A 36 -6.64 23.33 -10.03
C LEU A 36 -7.00 23.71 -8.59
N ASP A 37 -6.02 23.84 -7.69
CA ASP A 37 -6.21 24.19 -6.28
C ASP A 37 -6.72 25.64 -6.20
N ASP A 38 -8.03 25.78 -6.34
CA ASP A 38 -8.76 27.00 -6.11
C ASP A 38 -8.60 27.31 -4.61
N GLN A 39 -7.77 28.31 -4.28
CA GLN A 39 -7.39 28.73 -2.91
C GLN A 39 -8.60 29.18 -2.04
N SER A 40 -9.83 28.98 -2.51
CA SER A 40 -11.09 29.38 -1.90
C SER A 40 -11.59 28.41 -0.84
N GLU A 41 -11.19 27.13 -0.88
CA GLU A 41 -11.47 26.17 0.20
C GLU A 41 -10.17 25.82 0.95
N PRO A 42 -10.00 26.30 2.20
CA PRO A 42 -8.84 25.91 2.99
C PRO A 42 -8.92 24.39 3.23
N ARG A 43 -7.90 23.67 2.73
CA ARG A 43 -7.75 22.23 2.97
C ARG A 43 -7.96 21.97 4.46
N PRO A 44 -8.81 21.00 4.86
CA PRO A 44 -8.99 20.67 6.26
C PRO A 44 -7.62 20.46 6.89
N PRO A 45 -7.31 21.11 8.02
CA PRO A 45 -6.02 20.95 8.65
C PRO A 45 -5.79 19.47 8.94
N LEU A 46 -4.62 18.95 8.58
CA LEU A 46 -4.28 17.55 8.82
C LEU A 46 -4.30 17.30 10.32
N SER A 47 -5.38 16.71 10.82
CA SER A 47 -5.53 16.38 12.22
C SER A 47 -4.50 15.32 12.62
N ARG A 48 -4.18 15.27 13.92
CA ARG A 48 -3.33 14.23 14.48
C ARG A 48 -3.84 12.83 14.15
N GLU A 49 -5.16 12.63 14.21
CA GLU A 49 -5.80 11.35 13.88
C GLU A 49 -5.63 11.00 12.40
N ASN A 50 -5.84 11.98 11.50
CA ASN A 50 -5.65 11.78 10.06
C ASN A 50 -4.20 11.44 9.73
N LEU A 51 -3.23 12.07 10.41
CA LEU A 51 -1.82 11.73 10.25
C LEU A 51 -1.54 10.28 10.64
N LEU A 52 -2.04 9.83 11.81
CA LEU A 52 -1.85 8.44 12.25
C LEU A 52 -2.51 7.44 11.29
N ILE A 53 -3.73 7.73 10.82
CA ILE A 53 -4.42 6.90 9.82
C ILE A 53 -3.60 6.82 8.53
N ASN A 54 -3.13 7.97 8.03
CA ASN A 54 -2.36 8.03 6.79
C ASN A 54 -1.04 7.28 6.90
N GLU A 55 -0.37 7.30 8.06
CA GLU A 55 0.85 6.53 8.30
C GLU A 55 0.58 5.02 8.35
N LEU A 56 -0.51 4.58 8.98
CA LEU A 56 -0.93 3.17 8.95
C LEU A 56 -1.23 2.70 7.52
N VAL A 57 -1.90 3.55 6.73
CA VAL A 57 -2.18 3.27 5.32
C VAL A 57 -0.90 3.27 4.49
N ARG A 58 0.00 4.24 4.69
CA ARG A 58 1.30 4.32 4.02
C ARG A 58 2.12 3.04 4.25
N GLU A 59 2.23 2.60 5.50
CA GLU A 59 2.94 1.36 5.86
C GLU A 59 2.33 0.13 5.17
N TYR A 60 1.00 0.03 5.14
CA TYR A 60 0.29 -1.03 4.42
C TYR A 60 0.60 -1.02 2.92
N LEU A 61 0.55 0.16 2.29
CA LEU A 61 0.81 0.32 0.86
C LEU A 61 2.26 -0.05 0.52
N GLU A 62 3.23 0.36 1.34
CA GLU A 62 4.64 0.05 1.15
C GLU A 62 4.94 -1.45 1.28
N TYR A 63 4.36 -2.10 2.28
CA TYR A 63 4.49 -3.54 2.48
C TYR A 63 3.97 -4.32 1.25
N ASN A 64 2.80 -3.93 0.73
CA ASN A 64 2.16 -4.55 -0.42
C ASN A 64 2.70 -4.06 -1.79
N LYS A 65 3.75 -3.24 -1.81
CA LYS A 65 4.42 -2.72 -3.02
C LYS A 65 3.56 -1.77 -3.88
N TYR A 66 2.59 -1.09 -3.27
CA TYR A 66 1.77 -0.06 -3.90
C TYR A 66 2.43 1.34 -3.88
N LYS A 67 3.68 1.42 -4.35
CA LYS A 67 4.53 2.62 -4.23
C LYS A 67 3.92 3.89 -4.83
N TYR A 68 3.27 3.77 -5.98
CA TYR A 68 2.66 4.92 -6.67
C TYR A 68 1.47 5.48 -5.90
N THR A 69 0.66 4.60 -5.31
CA THR A 69 -0.47 5.01 -4.46
C THR A 69 0.00 5.71 -3.19
N ALA A 70 1.08 5.21 -2.56
CA ALA A 70 1.66 5.84 -1.38
C ALA A 70 2.20 7.25 -1.66
N SER A 71 2.83 7.43 -2.84
CA SER A 71 3.32 8.75 -3.29
C SER A 71 2.16 9.73 -3.49
N VAL A 72 1.07 9.30 -4.14
CA VAL A 72 -0.13 10.14 -4.33
C VAL A 72 -0.76 10.51 -2.99
N LEU A 73 -0.96 9.54 -2.09
CA LEU A 73 -1.51 9.77 -0.76
C LEU A 73 -0.69 10.80 0.04
N THR A 74 0.63 10.75 -0.10
CA THR A 74 1.56 11.67 0.57
C THR A 74 1.37 13.10 0.07
N ALA A 75 1.32 13.28 -1.25
CA ALA A 75 1.11 14.58 -1.87
C ALA A 75 -0.30 15.14 -1.59
N GLU A 76 -1.34 14.31 -1.70
CA GLU A 76 -2.73 14.72 -1.48
C GLU A 76 -3.01 15.09 -0.02
N ALA A 77 -2.49 14.31 0.94
CA ALA A 77 -2.68 14.59 2.36
C ALA A 77 -1.81 15.74 2.89
N GLY A 78 -0.82 16.22 2.11
CA GLY A 78 0.14 17.22 2.58
C GLY A 78 1.00 16.74 3.75
N GLN A 79 1.15 15.42 3.89
CA GLN A 79 1.94 14.80 4.97
C GLN A 79 3.43 14.78 4.60
N PRO A 80 4.36 14.78 5.58
CA PRO A 80 5.79 14.71 5.31
C PRO A 80 6.17 13.48 4.46
N GLU A 81 7.13 13.63 3.55
CA GLU A 81 7.66 12.51 2.76
C GLU A 81 8.37 11.47 3.64
N VAL A 82 8.95 11.92 4.75
CA VAL A 82 9.59 11.04 5.73
C VAL A 82 8.49 10.36 6.55
N PRO A 83 8.42 9.02 6.56
CA PRO A 83 7.46 8.29 7.37
C PRO A 83 7.73 8.47 8.87
N LEU A 84 6.66 8.40 9.66
CA LEU A 84 6.79 8.42 11.12
C LEU A 84 7.47 7.14 11.61
N ASP A 85 8.18 7.28 12.73
CA ASP A 85 8.81 6.16 13.40
C ASP A 85 7.75 5.15 13.87
N ARG A 86 7.99 3.86 13.61
CA ARG A 86 7.01 2.83 13.95
C ARG A 86 6.78 2.74 15.47
N GLN A 87 7.84 2.88 16.27
CA GLN A 87 7.74 2.85 17.73
C GLN A 87 6.96 4.05 18.24
N PHE A 88 7.01 5.19 17.55
CA PHE A 88 6.11 6.31 17.82
C PHE A 88 4.65 5.92 17.57
N LEU A 89 4.32 5.36 16.39
CA LEU A 89 2.96 4.92 16.06
C LEU A 89 2.40 3.90 17.07
N VAL A 90 3.22 2.92 17.46
CA VAL A 90 2.85 1.87 18.43
C VAL A 90 2.51 2.46 19.78
N LYS A 91 3.33 3.40 20.28
CA LYS A 91 3.08 4.11 21.55
C LYS A 91 1.82 4.96 21.46
N GLU A 92 1.68 5.70 20.37
CA GLU A 92 0.58 6.64 20.18
C GLU A 92 -0.78 5.94 20.06
N LEU A 93 -0.80 4.79 19.39
CA LEU A 93 -2.00 3.96 19.21
C LEU A 93 -2.20 2.97 20.37
N ASN A 94 -1.31 2.96 21.38
CA ASN A 94 -1.30 2.03 22.50
C ASN A 94 -1.39 0.55 22.05
N ILE A 95 -0.65 0.20 21.00
CA ILE A 95 -0.59 -1.15 20.45
C ILE A 95 0.51 -1.93 21.17
N VAL A 96 0.26 -3.19 21.50
CA VAL A 96 1.29 -4.10 22.02
C VAL A 96 1.80 -4.96 20.87
N GLU A 97 3.04 -4.73 20.43
CA GLU A 97 3.68 -5.56 19.40
C GLU A 97 4.29 -6.82 20.00
N ASP A 98 3.93 -7.98 19.45
CA ASP A 98 4.65 -9.24 19.69
C ASP A 98 5.90 -9.30 18.77
N ALA A 99 6.90 -10.10 19.12
CA ALA A 99 8.17 -10.20 18.40
C ALA A 99 8.01 -10.52 16.90
N ASN A 100 6.94 -11.24 16.53
CA ASN A 100 6.62 -11.57 15.14
C ASN A 100 5.87 -10.45 14.38
N ALA A 101 5.24 -9.50 15.10
CA ALA A 101 4.44 -8.41 14.53
C ALA A 101 5.28 -7.35 13.81
N LYS A 102 6.58 -7.27 14.11
CA LYS A 102 7.52 -6.34 13.46
C LYS A 102 7.71 -6.59 11.96
N SER A 103 7.33 -7.78 11.49
CA SER A 103 7.48 -8.18 10.07
C SER A 103 6.30 -7.79 9.19
N VAL A 104 5.20 -7.30 9.77
CA VAL A 104 3.96 -6.96 9.07
C VAL A 104 3.45 -5.57 9.47
N PRO A 105 2.64 -4.89 8.63
CA PRO A 105 2.09 -3.59 8.96
C PRO A 105 1.21 -3.66 10.22
N LEU A 106 1.23 -2.60 11.02
CA LEU A 106 0.42 -2.47 12.24
C LEU A 106 -1.07 -2.67 11.96
N LEU A 107 -1.52 -2.23 10.78
CA LEU A 107 -2.91 -2.39 10.35
C LEU A 107 -3.37 -3.86 10.33
N TYR A 108 -2.49 -4.80 9.98
CA TYR A 108 -2.81 -6.23 10.04
C TYR A 108 -3.02 -6.70 11.49
N GLY A 109 -2.20 -6.21 12.42
CA GLY A 109 -2.34 -6.48 13.85
C GLY A 109 -3.66 -5.95 14.42
N ILE A 110 -4.01 -4.71 14.07
CA ILE A 110 -5.27 -4.06 14.46
C ILE A 110 -6.48 -4.89 13.96
N ILE A 111 -6.51 -5.22 12.68
CA ILE A 111 -7.61 -6.02 12.10
C ILE A 111 -7.69 -7.40 12.77
N SER A 112 -6.55 -8.08 12.96
CA SER A 112 -6.51 -9.40 13.60
C SER A 112 -7.05 -9.36 15.03
N HIS A 113 -6.78 -8.29 15.77
CA HIS A 113 -7.32 -8.08 17.11
C HIS A 113 -8.86 -7.99 17.08
N PHE A 114 -9.44 -7.14 16.22
CA PHE A 114 -10.89 -6.98 16.14
C PHE A 114 -11.61 -8.23 15.60
N LEU A 115 -11.01 -8.93 14.63
CA LEU A 115 -11.58 -10.18 14.10
C LEU A 115 -11.56 -11.33 15.12
N ARG A 116 -10.62 -11.33 16.08
CA ARG A 116 -10.57 -12.31 17.17
C ARG A 116 -11.44 -11.88 18.37
N GLY A 117 -11.53 -10.57 18.63
CA GLY A 117 -12.32 -9.98 19.71
C GLY A 117 -13.83 -10.17 19.59
N GLY A 118 -14.35 -10.55 18.42
CA GLY A 118 -15.75 -10.96 18.24
C GLY A 118 -16.12 -12.31 18.88
N LYS A 119 -15.19 -12.98 19.57
CA LYS A 119 -15.44 -14.28 20.21
C LYS A 119 -15.37 -14.29 21.74
N GLU A 120 -14.76 -13.31 22.41
CA GLU A 120 -14.67 -13.33 23.88
C GLU A 120 -14.69 -11.90 24.45
N GLU A 121 -15.84 -11.53 25.02
CA GLU A 121 -15.89 -10.48 26.05
C GLU A 121 -15.23 -11.03 27.32
N SER A 122 -14.50 -10.13 28.01
CA SER A 122 -13.99 -10.20 29.38
C SER A 122 -12.51 -10.56 29.60
N THR A 123 -11.84 -9.58 30.19
CA THR A 123 -10.66 -9.66 31.08
C THR A 123 -9.30 -10.07 30.50
N GLN A 124 -8.42 -9.07 30.49
CA GLN A 124 -6.98 -9.13 30.79
C GLN A 124 -6.20 -10.43 30.48
N SER A 125 -5.21 -10.23 29.61
CA SER A 125 -3.94 -10.97 29.56
C SER A 125 -3.93 -12.32 28.84
N ILE A 126 -2.85 -12.50 28.07
CA ILE A 126 -2.30 -13.77 27.57
C ILE A 126 -2.90 -14.26 26.23
N LEU A 127 -2.39 -13.70 25.13
CA LEU A 127 -2.47 -14.34 23.82
C LEU A 127 -1.38 -15.40 23.70
N LYS A 128 -1.67 -16.61 24.19
CA LYS A 128 -1.05 -17.83 23.65
C LYS A 128 -1.71 -18.18 22.33
N GLY A 129 -0.91 -18.60 21.35
CA GLY A 129 -1.39 -19.45 20.26
C GLY A 129 -1.21 -18.90 18.85
N SER A 130 -0.06 -19.29 18.28
CA SER A 130 0.15 -19.70 16.88
C SER A 130 -0.15 -18.69 15.76
N LEU A 131 0.93 -18.13 15.24
CA LEU A 131 1.02 -17.51 13.92
C LEU A 131 1.32 -18.58 12.84
N LEU A 132 0.94 -18.23 11.61
CA LEU A 132 1.41 -18.78 10.33
C LEU A 132 0.61 -19.94 9.72
N SER A 133 -0.39 -19.59 8.91
CA SER A 133 -0.69 -20.33 7.68
C SER A 133 -1.31 -19.40 6.64
N TYR A 134 -0.48 -18.75 5.82
CA TYR A 134 -0.90 -18.26 4.51
C TYR A 134 -0.17 -19.05 3.43
N PRO A 135 -0.89 -19.66 2.47
CA PRO A 135 -0.26 -20.38 1.38
C PRO A 135 0.35 -19.38 0.38
N ARG A 136 1.64 -19.58 0.07
CA ARG A 136 2.29 -18.94 -1.08
C ARG A 136 1.67 -19.48 -2.36
N GLN A 137 0.70 -18.78 -2.94
CA GLN A 137 0.27 -19.05 -4.30
C GLN A 137 1.22 -18.33 -5.28
N ASN A 138 2.22 -19.09 -5.73
CA ASN A 138 2.91 -18.83 -6.99
C ASN A 138 1.96 -19.21 -8.13
N LEU A 139 1.28 -18.25 -8.77
CA LEU A 139 0.66 -18.48 -10.07
C LEU A 139 1.01 -17.34 -11.03
N GLY A 140 2.06 -17.61 -11.81
CA GLY A 140 2.47 -16.78 -12.94
C GLY A 140 3.47 -17.55 -13.79
N LYS A 141 2.99 -18.50 -14.60
CA LYS A 141 3.69 -18.92 -15.81
C LYS A 141 2.73 -18.85 -17.01
N PRO A 142 3.09 -18.12 -18.08
CA PRO A 142 2.33 -18.12 -19.33
C PRO A 142 2.55 -19.42 -20.10
N PRO A 143 1.62 -19.82 -21.00
CA PRO A 143 1.75 -21.05 -21.77
C PRO A 143 2.83 -20.86 -22.83
N THR A 144 3.85 -21.72 -22.81
CA THR A 144 4.82 -21.83 -23.89
C THR A 144 4.48 -23.08 -24.68
N GLU A 145 3.97 -22.90 -25.90
CA GLU A 145 3.90 -23.94 -26.91
C GLU A 145 5.30 -24.49 -27.18
N GLN A 146 5.50 -25.78 -26.93
CA GLN A 146 6.62 -26.53 -27.50
C GLN A 146 6.08 -27.49 -28.56
N ASN A 147 6.38 -27.10 -29.79
CA ASN A 147 6.21 -27.82 -31.03
C ASN A 147 7.27 -28.95 -31.08
N GLN A 148 6.88 -30.21 -31.31
CA GLN A 148 7.79 -31.22 -31.86
C GLN A 148 7.10 -32.07 -32.93
N LYS A 149 7.71 -31.95 -34.11
CA LYS A 149 7.54 -32.69 -35.36
C LYS A 149 8.02 -34.15 -35.17
N GLY A 150 7.33 -35.11 -35.80
CA GLY A 150 7.98 -36.31 -36.35
C GLY A 150 7.51 -37.67 -35.81
N ARG A 151 6.48 -38.25 -36.45
CA ARG A 151 6.59 -39.45 -37.29
C ARG A 151 5.29 -39.68 -38.04
#